data_AF-A0A423GNX7-F1
#
_entry.id   AF-A0A423GNX7-F1
#
_cell.length_a   1.000
_cell.length_b   1.000
_cell.length_c   1.000
_cell.angle_alpha   90.00
_cell.angle_beta   90.00
_cell.angle_gamma   90.00
#
_symmetry.space_group_name_H-M   'P 1'
#
loop_
_entity.id
_entity.type
_entity.pdbx_description
1 polymer ?
#
loop_
_entity_poly.entity_id
_entity_poly.type
_entity_poly.pdbx_seq_one_letter_code
_entity_poly.pdbx_strand_id
1 'polypeptide(L)'
;MKVIYTDAPGNEPGACYRLTDEFFGVIGTATKVVVDGDFPHITDAYLRAGIAVEDGKSPTSLREDGPTIAEWLTAGYQVGNYPPEGYASRSTPEEIEAAQSLGKSQEDTENDPLKMKVPALKEWLTANGIAFDSAALKEDLQALVPKE
;
A
#
# COMPACT_ATOMS: atom_id res chain seq x y z
N MET A 1 -0.70 -29.82 -14.27
CA MET A 1 -0.16 -30.14 -12.92
C MET A 1 0.16 -28.83 -12.21
N LYS A 2 -0.16 -28.68 -10.92
CA LYS A 2 0.18 -27.48 -10.15
C LYS A 2 1.56 -27.63 -9.51
N VAL A 3 2.43 -26.65 -9.68
CA VAL A 3 3.77 -26.63 -9.08
C VAL A 3 3.82 -25.49 -8.08
N ILE A 4 4.27 -25.77 -6.85
CA ILE A 4 4.35 -24.80 -5.78
C ILE A 4 5.81 -24.73 -5.32
N TYR A 5 6.44 -23.58 -5.54
CA TYR A 5 7.74 -23.26 -4.99
C TYR A 5 7.56 -22.59 -3.64
N THR A 6 7.98 -23.26 -2.57
CA THR A 6 7.90 -22.74 -1.20
C THR A 6 8.93 -23.45 -0.33
N ASP A 7 9.42 -22.77 0.70
CA ASP A 7 10.29 -23.37 1.73
C ASP A 7 9.47 -24.10 2.81
N ALA A 8 8.15 -23.86 2.85
CA ALA A 8 7.25 -24.47 3.80
C ALA A 8 6.81 -25.89 3.38
N PRO A 9 6.56 -26.79 4.35
CA PRO A 9 6.03 -28.12 4.05
C PRO A 9 4.62 -28.01 3.45
N GLY A 10 4.44 -28.64 2.30
CA GLY A 10 3.18 -28.68 1.55
C GLY A 10 2.31 -29.89 1.85
N ASN A 11 0.99 -29.74 1.72
CA ASN A 11 0.03 -30.86 1.86
C ASN A 11 -1.15 -30.81 0.88
N GLU A 12 -1.06 -30.01 -0.17
CA GLU A 12 -2.13 -29.93 -1.19
C GLU A 12 -2.06 -31.15 -2.13
N PRO A 13 -3.13 -31.96 -2.21
CA PRO A 13 -3.15 -33.14 -3.06
C PRO A 13 -3.09 -32.76 -4.53
N GLY A 14 -2.20 -33.40 -5.29
CA GLY A 14 -2.01 -33.13 -6.72
C GLY A 14 -1.13 -31.91 -7.03
N ALA A 15 -0.60 -31.23 -6.00
CA ALA A 15 0.43 -30.22 -6.14
C ALA A 15 1.83 -30.83 -6.01
N CYS A 16 2.77 -30.31 -6.80
CA CYS A 16 4.17 -30.67 -6.71
C CYS A 16 4.93 -29.57 -5.96
N TYR A 17 5.29 -29.85 -4.71
CA TYR A 17 6.07 -28.94 -3.88
C TYR A 17 7.55 -29.05 -4.23
N ARG A 18 8.18 -27.90 -4.40
CA ARG A 18 9.60 -27.73 -4.67
C ARG A 18 10.15 -26.62 -3.80
N LEU A 19 11.39 -26.74 -3.37
CA LEU A 19 12.08 -25.61 -2.75
C LEU A 19 12.37 -24.54 -3.81
N THR A 20 12.35 -23.27 -3.41
CA THR A 20 12.68 -22.14 -4.28
C THR A 20 14.15 -22.21 -4.73
N ASP A 21 15.04 -22.74 -3.90
CA ASP A 21 16.46 -22.96 -4.23
C ASP A 21 16.69 -24.12 -5.23
N GLU A 22 15.73 -25.06 -5.33
CA GLU A 22 15.79 -26.21 -6.25
C GLU A 22 15.20 -25.91 -7.63
N PHE A 23 15.23 -24.65 -8.06
CA PHE A 23 14.81 -24.26 -9.39
C PHE A 23 15.88 -24.59 -10.45
N PHE A 24 15.73 -25.73 -11.11
CA PHE A 24 16.60 -26.16 -12.21
C PHE A 24 16.06 -25.84 -13.61
N GLY A 25 14.82 -25.33 -13.70
CA GLY A 25 14.16 -25.03 -14.96
C GLY A 25 12.65 -25.22 -14.92
N VAL A 26 12.01 -24.86 -16.02
CA VAL A 26 10.55 -24.92 -16.20
C VAL A 26 10.08 -26.37 -16.30
N ILE A 27 9.06 -26.73 -15.53
CA ILE A 27 8.38 -28.02 -15.65
C ILE A 27 7.35 -27.92 -16.79
N GLY A 28 7.62 -28.53 -17.94
CA GLY A 28 6.77 -28.43 -19.14
C GLY A 28 5.35 -28.99 -19.00
N THR A 29 5.08 -29.80 -17.97
CA THR A 29 3.73 -30.30 -17.64
C THR A 29 2.98 -29.42 -16.63
N ALA A 30 3.62 -28.34 -16.16
CA ALA A 30 2.99 -27.38 -15.27
C ALA A 30 1.91 -26.61 -16.04
N THR A 31 0.70 -26.63 -15.49
CA THR A 31 -0.44 -25.85 -16.01
C THR A 31 -0.68 -24.61 -15.16
N LYS A 32 -0.13 -24.60 -13.95
CA LYS A 32 -0.27 -23.54 -12.95
C LYS A 32 0.93 -23.58 -12.02
N VAL A 33 1.53 -22.43 -11.77
CA VAL A 33 2.72 -22.31 -10.91
C VAL A 33 2.43 -21.31 -9.82
N VAL A 34 2.85 -21.62 -8.60
CA VAL A 34 2.71 -20.78 -7.43
C VAL A 34 4.10 -20.58 -6.84
N VAL A 35 4.51 -19.34 -6.62
CA VAL A 35 5.85 -19.04 -6.08
C VAL A 35 5.71 -18.24 -4.80
N ASP A 36 5.95 -18.90 -3.66
CA ASP A 36 5.93 -18.28 -2.34
C ASP A 36 7.20 -17.44 -2.15
N GLY A 37 7.02 -16.11 -2.11
CA GLY A 37 8.10 -15.13 -1.96
C GLY A 37 8.54 -14.45 -3.26
N ASP A 38 9.52 -13.56 -3.15
CA ASP A 38 10.03 -12.76 -4.27
C ASP A 38 11.16 -13.50 -5.00
N PHE A 39 10.77 -14.38 -5.93
CA PHE A 39 11.72 -15.14 -6.77
C PHE A 39 11.49 -14.84 -8.26
N PRO A 40 11.90 -13.65 -8.73
CA PRO A 40 11.61 -13.21 -10.10
C PRO A 40 12.22 -14.12 -11.17
N HIS A 41 13.33 -14.81 -10.87
CA HIS A 41 13.97 -15.75 -11.80
C HIS A 41 13.13 -17.00 -12.06
N ILE A 42 12.32 -17.45 -11.10
CA ILE A 42 11.38 -18.58 -11.26
C ILE A 42 10.17 -18.08 -12.04
N THR A 43 9.59 -16.97 -11.60
CA THR A 43 8.40 -16.35 -12.21
C THR A 43 8.64 -16.03 -13.68
N ASP A 44 9.73 -15.33 -14.01
CA ASP A 44 10.11 -14.99 -15.38
C ASP A 44 10.26 -16.24 -16.25
N ALA A 45 10.93 -17.28 -15.72
CA ALA A 45 11.17 -18.51 -16.46
C ALA A 45 9.89 -19.25 -16.85
N TYR A 46 8.85 -19.21 -16.00
CA TYR A 46 7.55 -19.79 -16.32
C TYR A 46 6.69 -18.87 -17.20
N LEU A 47 6.75 -17.55 -16.99
CA LEU A 47 6.06 -16.57 -17.82
C LEU A 47 6.55 -16.62 -19.28
N ARG A 48 7.86 -16.70 -19.52
CA ARG A 48 8.43 -16.86 -20.87
C ARG A 48 8.00 -18.16 -21.55
N ALA A 49 7.66 -19.19 -20.76
CA ALA A 49 7.15 -20.47 -21.26
C ALA A 49 5.64 -20.43 -21.52
N GLY A 50 4.98 -19.30 -21.30
CA GLY A 50 3.53 -19.13 -21.45
C GLY A 50 2.71 -19.75 -20.33
N ILE A 51 3.34 -20.03 -19.18
CA ILE A 51 2.68 -20.65 -18.03
C ILE A 51 2.34 -19.54 -17.02
N ALA A 52 1.08 -19.49 -16.60
CA ALA A 52 0.62 -18.54 -15.60
C ALA A 52 1.26 -18.84 -14.23
N VAL A 53 1.88 -17.82 -13.65
CA VAL A 53 2.47 -17.84 -12.31
C VAL A 53 1.59 -17.01 -11.40
N GLU A 54 1.13 -17.61 -10.32
CA GLU A 54 0.50 -16.90 -9.20
C GLU A 54 1.54 -16.62 -8.12
N ASP A 55 1.42 -15.44 -7.52
CA ASP A 55 2.15 -15.14 -6.30
C ASP A 55 1.68 -16.11 -5.21
N GLY A 56 2.63 -16.87 -4.68
CA GLY A 56 2.41 -17.90 -3.67
C GLY A 56 2.14 -17.38 -2.29
N LYS A 57 1.93 -16.06 -2.14
CA LYS A 57 0.94 -15.54 -1.19
C LYS A 57 -0.44 -16.08 -1.57
N SER A 58 -0.62 -17.38 -1.34
CA SER A 58 -1.82 -17.89 -0.70
C SER A 58 -2.28 -16.82 0.27
N PRO A 59 -3.53 -16.32 0.21
CA PRO A 59 -3.97 -15.30 1.14
C PRO A 59 -3.67 -15.87 2.52
N THR A 60 -2.68 -15.30 3.19
CA THR A 60 -2.23 -15.77 4.50
C THR A 60 -3.42 -15.53 5.40
N SER A 61 -4.32 -16.52 5.52
CA SER A 61 -5.76 -16.35 5.79
C SER A 61 -6.01 -15.05 6.51
N LEU A 62 -6.18 -13.98 5.71
CA LEU A 62 -6.12 -12.63 6.25
C LEU A 62 -7.24 -12.58 7.26
N ARG A 63 -6.92 -12.19 8.49
CA ARG A 63 -7.92 -12.21 9.55
C ARG A 63 -9.07 -11.30 9.12
N GLU A 64 -10.24 -11.90 8.95
CA GLU A 64 -11.48 -11.18 8.62
C GLU A 64 -12.08 -10.52 9.86
N ASP A 65 -11.58 -10.84 11.06
CA ASP A 65 -11.94 -10.21 12.33
C ASP A 65 -11.14 -8.92 12.58
N GLY A 66 -10.82 -8.19 11.51
CA GLY A 66 -10.12 -6.90 11.58
C GLY A 66 -11.07 -5.73 11.87
N PRO A 67 -10.55 -4.59 12.36
CA PRO A 67 -11.36 -3.41 12.58
C PRO A 67 -11.89 -2.85 11.25
N THR A 68 -13.00 -2.11 11.33
CA THR A 68 -13.44 -1.26 10.21
C THR A 68 -12.58 0.00 10.10
N ILE A 69 -12.59 0.67 8.95
CA ILE A 69 -11.86 1.93 8.79
C ILE A 69 -12.33 3.01 9.78
N ALA A 70 -13.62 3.01 10.14
CA ALA A 70 -14.18 3.91 11.12
C ALA A 70 -13.63 3.65 12.54
N GLU A 71 -13.52 2.38 12.94
CA GLU A 71 -12.91 2.00 14.23
C GLU A 71 -11.41 2.27 14.25
N TRP A 72 -10.72 2.02 13.14
CA TRP A 72 -9.30 2.32 12.98
C TRP A 72 -9.01 3.81 13.19
N LEU A 73 -9.83 4.68 12.57
CA LEU A 73 -9.77 6.13 12.77
C LEU A 73 -10.16 6.55 14.19
N THR A 74 -11.19 5.94 14.77
CA THR A 74 -11.64 6.22 16.15
C THR A 74 -10.56 5.88 17.17
N ALA A 75 -9.78 4.83 16.89
CA ALA A 75 -8.61 4.46 17.68
C ALA A 75 -7.38 5.37 17.45
N GLY A 76 -7.49 6.37 16.56
CA GLY A 76 -6.46 7.36 16.28
C GLY A 76 -5.41 6.93 15.26
N TYR A 77 -5.65 5.85 14.49
CA TYR A 77 -4.73 5.39 13.46
C TYR A 77 -5.03 6.02 12.09
N GLN A 78 -3.98 6.24 11.30
CA GLN A 78 -4.09 6.84 9.96
C GLN A 78 -4.72 5.88 8.96
N VAL A 79 -5.57 6.41 8.07
CA VAL A 79 -6.19 5.63 6.98
C VAL A 79 -5.17 4.99 6.05
N GLY A 80 -4.00 5.63 5.86
CA GLY A 80 -2.93 5.08 5.02
C GLY A 80 -2.32 3.77 5.55
N ASN A 81 -2.52 3.46 6.83
CA ASN A 81 -2.04 2.22 7.47
C ASN A 81 -3.16 1.18 7.64
N TYR A 82 -4.31 1.41 7.01
CA TYR A 82 -5.42 0.46 6.96
C TYR A 82 -5.41 -0.32 5.64
N PRO A 83 -5.70 -1.64 5.65
CA PRO A 83 -5.91 -2.49 6.81
C PRO A 83 -4.60 -2.84 7.54
N PRO A 84 -4.66 -3.26 8.82
CA PRO A 84 -3.48 -3.74 9.53
C PRO A 84 -2.86 -4.95 8.83
N GLU A 85 -1.54 -5.08 8.93
CA GLU A 85 -0.80 -6.19 8.31
C GLU A 85 -1.33 -7.54 8.81
N GLY A 86 -1.63 -8.46 7.88
CA GLY A 86 -2.24 -9.76 8.19
C GLY A 86 -3.76 -9.76 8.38
N TYR A 87 -4.43 -8.62 8.18
CA TYR A 87 -5.90 -8.49 8.22
C TYR A 87 -6.49 -8.16 6.86
N ALA A 88 -7.70 -8.64 6.61
CA ALA A 88 -8.46 -8.28 5.42
C ALA A 88 -9.19 -6.95 5.66
N SER A 89 -9.31 -6.13 4.62
CA SER A 89 -10.16 -4.94 4.68
C SER A 89 -11.60 -5.34 4.97
N ARG A 90 -12.15 -4.82 6.08
CA ARG A 90 -13.55 -5.03 6.50
C ARG A 90 -14.49 -3.91 6.06
N SER A 91 -13.92 -2.80 5.60
CA SER A 91 -14.65 -1.67 5.04
C SER A 91 -14.66 -1.68 3.53
N THR A 92 -15.72 -1.13 2.95
CA THR A 92 -15.85 -0.96 1.50
C THR A 92 -14.88 0.11 0.99
N PRO A 93 -14.52 0.10 -0.31
CA PRO A 93 -13.69 1.14 -0.91
C PRO A 93 -14.26 2.54 -0.68
N GLU A 94 -15.58 2.69 -0.79
CA GLU A 94 -16.28 3.97 -0.57
C GLU A 94 -16.08 4.50 0.85
N GLU A 95 -16.14 3.63 1.87
CA GLU A 95 -15.87 4.02 3.25
C GLU A 95 -14.40 4.39 3.46
N ILE A 96 -13.47 3.67 2.82
CA ILE A 96 -12.03 3.97 2.90
C ILE A 96 -11.74 5.32 2.23
N GLU A 97 -12.38 5.64 1.11
CA GLU A 97 -12.23 6.92 0.42
C GLU A 97 -12.87 8.08 1.19
N ALA A 98 -14.06 7.86 1.77
CA ALA A 98 -14.70 8.83 2.65
C ALA A 98 -13.82 9.10 3.88
N ALA A 99 -13.30 8.04 4.50
CA ALA A 99 -12.35 8.11 5.61
C ALA A 99 -11.04 8.81 5.22
N GLN A 100 -10.49 8.55 4.04
CA GLN A 100 -9.31 9.28 3.52
C GLN A 100 -9.60 10.76 3.33
N SER A 101 -10.81 11.11 2.90
CA SER A 101 -11.23 12.51 2.70
C SER A 101 -11.44 13.23 4.04
N LEU A 102 -12.01 12.53 5.03
CA LEU A 102 -12.15 12.99 6.41
C LEU A 102 -10.77 13.12 7.11
N GLY A 103 -9.90 12.11 6.98
CA GLY A 103 -8.57 12.06 7.58
C GLY A 103 -7.57 13.04 6.96
N LYS A 104 -7.62 13.28 5.64
CA LYS A 104 -6.87 14.37 4.99
C LYS A 104 -7.26 15.75 5.51
N SER A 105 -8.47 15.89 6.08
CA SER A 105 -8.90 17.14 6.72
C SER A 105 -8.33 17.31 8.13
N GLN A 106 -7.75 16.25 8.72
CA GLN A 106 -7.18 16.25 10.07
C GLN A 106 -5.65 16.17 10.07
N GLU A 107 -5.03 15.59 9.03
CA GLU A 107 -3.57 15.61 8.81
C GLU A 107 -3.03 17.00 8.37
N ASP A 108 -3.93 17.94 8.05
CA ASP A 108 -3.64 19.37 7.84
C ASP A 108 -3.76 20.19 9.16
N THR A 109 -3.70 19.55 10.35
CA THR A 109 -3.54 20.25 11.65
C THR A 109 -2.11 20.21 12.22
N GLU A 110 -1.09 20.06 11.37
CA GLU A 110 0.15 20.78 11.68
C GLU A 110 -0.08 22.24 11.29
N ASN A 111 -0.36 23.10 12.28
CA ASN A 111 -0.46 24.57 12.12
C ASN A 111 0.92 25.19 11.84
N ASP A 112 1.63 24.57 10.89
CA ASP A 112 2.99 24.86 10.51
C ASP A 112 2.90 25.42 9.07
N PRO A 113 3.03 26.74 8.89
CA PRO A 113 2.91 27.37 7.57
C PRO A 113 3.92 26.82 6.54
N LEU A 114 5.00 26.16 7.00
CA LEU A 114 5.98 25.47 6.16
C LEU A 114 5.52 24.09 5.67
N LYS A 115 4.49 23.50 6.28
CA LYS A 115 3.90 22.22 5.85
C LYS A 115 2.53 22.37 5.21
N MET A 116 1.87 23.52 5.37
CA MET A 116 0.61 23.87 4.71
C MET A 116 0.67 23.78 3.16
N LYS A 117 -0.48 23.49 2.54
CA LYS A 117 -0.65 23.56 1.08
C LYS A 117 -0.70 25.01 0.60
N VAL A 118 -0.31 25.26 -0.66
CA VAL A 118 -0.29 26.60 -1.30
C VAL A 118 -1.58 27.41 -1.07
N PRO A 119 -2.80 26.88 -1.27
CA PRO A 119 -4.02 27.65 -0.97
C PRO A 119 -4.13 28.06 0.50
N ALA A 120 -3.90 27.15 1.44
CA ALA A 120 -3.96 27.43 2.87
C ALA A 120 -2.87 28.43 3.33
N LEU A 121 -1.67 28.35 2.75
CA LEU A 121 -0.58 29.29 3.02
C LEU A 121 -0.91 30.71 2.55
N LYS A 122 -1.57 30.87 1.39
CA LYS A 122 -2.04 32.18 0.91
C LYS A 122 -3.08 32.78 1.85
N GLU A 123 -4.01 31.98 2.34
CA GLU A 123 -4.99 32.42 3.33
C GLU A 123 -4.31 32.82 4.64
N TRP A 124 -3.33 32.04 5.11
CA TRP A 124 -2.54 32.35 6.31
C TRP A 124 -1.73 33.65 6.17
N LEU A 125 -1.02 33.84 5.05
CA LEU A 125 -0.27 35.08 4.77
C LEU A 125 -1.22 36.29 4.72
N THR A 126 -2.38 36.14 4.08
CA THR A 126 -3.41 37.20 4.02
C THR A 126 -3.95 37.52 5.42
N ALA A 127 -4.24 36.50 6.23
CA ALA A 127 -4.72 36.65 7.61
C ALA A 127 -3.68 37.32 8.52
N ASN A 128 -2.39 37.09 8.27
CA ASN A 128 -1.28 37.75 8.96
C ASN A 128 -0.92 39.12 8.36
N GLY A 129 -1.65 39.58 7.33
CA GLY A 129 -1.42 40.88 6.70
C GLY A 129 -0.12 40.95 5.88
N ILE A 130 0.43 39.81 5.48
CA ILE A 130 1.64 39.71 4.67
C ILE A 130 1.26 39.79 3.20
N ALA A 131 1.78 40.79 2.49
CA ALA A 131 1.60 40.90 1.05
C ALA A 131 2.46 39.85 0.33
N PHE A 132 1.85 39.08 -0.56
CA PHE A 132 2.52 38.09 -1.40
C PHE A 132 2.03 38.19 -2.84
N ASP A 133 2.84 37.71 -3.78
CA ASP A 133 2.42 37.66 -5.18
C ASP A 133 1.56 36.42 -5.43
N SER A 134 0.40 36.60 -6.07
CA SER A 134 -0.53 35.49 -6.33
C SER A 134 0.03 34.44 -7.30
N ALA A 135 1.02 34.80 -8.12
CA ALA A 135 1.77 33.92 -9.00
C ALA A 135 3.07 33.40 -8.37
N ALA A 136 3.39 33.79 -7.13
CA ALA A 136 4.53 33.26 -6.39
C ALA A 136 4.45 31.74 -6.22
N LEU A 137 5.61 31.09 -6.35
CA LEU A 137 5.75 29.65 -6.11
C LEU A 137 5.64 29.35 -4.61
N LYS A 138 5.35 28.09 -4.28
CA LYS A 138 5.22 27.62 -2.89
C LYS A 138 6.42 28.04 -2.03
N GLU A 139 7.63 27.90 -2.56
CA GLU A 139 8.88 28.22 -1.85
C GLU A 139 8.98 29.71 -1.48
N ASP A 140 8.52 30.60 -2.36
CA ASP A 140 8.56 32.05 -2.14
C ASP A 140 7.52 32.47 -1.09
N LEU A 141 6.30 31.90 -1.17
CA LEU A 141 5.27 32.08 -0.14
C LEU A 141 5.74 31.59 1.24
N GLN A 142 6.48 30.48 1.28
CA GLN A 142 7.04 29.92 2.52
C GLN A 142 8.19 30.78 3.07
N ALA A 143 8.93 31.46 2.21
CA ALA A 143 9.99 32.39 2.62
C ALA A 143 9.44 33.66 3.27
N LEU A 144 8.21 34.05 2.95
CA LEU A 144 7.51 35.19 3.55
C LEU A 144 6.95 34.90 4.95
N VAL A 145 6.92 33.63 5.36
CA VAL A 145 6.51 33.24 6.69
C VAL A 145 7.53 33.78 7.70
N PRO A 146 7.13 34.64 8.66
CA PRO A 146 8.02 35.13 9.68
C PRO A 146 8.52 33.93 10.52
N LYS A 147 9.84 33.75 10.55
CA LYS A 147 10.51 32.81 11.45
C LYS A 147 10.73 33.56 12.76
N GLU A 148 9.92 33.25 13.77
CA GLU A 148 10.22 33.63 15.16
C GLU A 148 11.57 33.06 15.61
#